data_AF-A0A432R660-F1
#
_entry.id   AF-A0A432R660-F1
#
_cell.length_a   1.000
_cell.length_b   1.000
_cell.length_c   1.000
_cell.angle_alpha   90.00
_cell.angle_beta   90.00
_cell.angle_gamma   90.00
#
_symmetry.space_group_name_H-M   'P 1'
#
loop_
_entity.id
_entity.type
_entity.pdbx_description
1 polymer ?
#
loop_
_entity_poly.entity_id
_entity_poly.type
_entity_poly.pdbx_seq_one_letter_code
_entity_poly.pdbx_strand_id
1 'polypeptide(L)'
;MGRGGRALMVKVFKCLFCESCCLFERESEMPTVFPWEKRLLEEYSEGNAARLAFKPILVYRDGEGNCVIVLYRWLINGYCPFYDRGTGKCKIHDSKPLACRMYPLILELPSGRLLASQKCEWVRRQGSRLLHMLSKHPELIPRVFPSEFKAVREVFTEINNISRFLEERGMQRVDSVDSCNKVFDVDDYMARFG
;
A
#
# COMPACT_ATOMS: atom_id res chain seq x y z
N MET A 1 20.54 -17.79 -41.70
CA MET A 1 20.73 -16.44 -41.12
C MET A 1 19.85 -16.28 -39.89
N GLY A 2 20.41 -16.58 -38.71
CA GLY A 2 19.69 -16.47 -37.44
C GLY A 2 19.46 -15.02 -37.07
N ARG A 3 18.19 -14.61 -36.95
CA ARG A 3 17.84 -13.34 -36.31
C ARG A 3 18.07 -13.51 -34.81
N GLY A 4 19.26 -13.16 -34.35
CA GLY A 4 19.55 -13.02 -32.93
C GLY A 4 18.57 -12.02 -32.32
N GLY A 5 17.60 -12.50 -31.56
CA GLY A 5 16.70 -11.65 -30.80
C GLY A 5 17.54 -10.79 -29.86
N ARG A 6 17.57 -9.47 -30.08
CA ARG A 6 18.12 -8.54 -29.11
C ARG A 6 17.35 -8.75 -27.81
N ALA A 7 18.01 -9.32 -26.80
CA ALA A 7 17.47 -9.35 -25.45
C ALA A 7 17.08 -7.92 -25.06
N LEU A 8 15.81 -7.71 -24.71
CA LEU A 8 15.38 -6.43 -24.16
C LEU A 8 16.17 -6.20 -22.87
N MET A 9 17.07 -5.21 -22.85
CA MET A 9 17.77 -4.82 -21.64
C MET A 9 16.79 -4.06 -20.74
N VAL A 10 16.22 -4.78 -19.77
CA VAL A 10 15.23 -4.25 -18.82
C VAL A 10 15.96 -3.62 -17.63
N LYS A 11 15.72 -2.32 -17.39
CA LYS A 11 16.27 -1.63 -16.22
C LYS A 11 15.48 -2.00 -14.97
N VAL A 12 16.20 -2.39 -13.92
CA VAL A 12 15.63 -2.62 -12.59
C VAL A 12 15.45 -1.27 -11.89
N PHE A 13 14.32 -1.11 -11.21
CA PHE A 13 13.97 0.04 -10.40
C PHE A 13 15.01 0.28 -9.31
N LYS A 14 15.32 1.56 -9.07
CA LYS A 14 16.15 2.02 -7.96
C LYS A 14 15.50 3.23 -7.33
N CYS A 15 15.18 3.14 -6.03
CA CYS A 15 14.77 4.30 -5.27
C CYS A 15 15.88 5.36 -5.31
N LEU A 16 15.52 6.59 -5.66
CA LEU A 16 16.46 7.72 -5.74
C LEU A 16 16.55 8.52 -4.43
N PHE A 17 15.85 8.09 -3.37
CA PHE A 17 15.69 8.84 -2.12
C PHE A 17 15.20 10.28 -2.35
N CYS A 18 14.39 10.49 -3.39
CA CYS A 18 13.70 11.74 -3.63
C CYS A 18 12.57 11.94 -2.61
N GLU A 19 12.09 13.17 -2.45
CA GLU A 19 11.04 13.51 -1.50
C GLU A 19 9.61 13.23 -2.00
N SER A 20 9.42 13.00 -3.31
CA SER A 20 8.10 13.01 -3.96
C SER A 20 7.12 11.96 -3.42
N CYS A 21 7.60 10.81 -2.94
CA CYS A 21 6.75 9.77 -2.34
C CYS A 21 6.39 10.04 -0.88
N CYS A 22 7.07 10.99 -0.24
CA CYS A 22 6.85 11.38 1.15
C CYS A 22 6.04 12.67 1.26
N LEU A 23 5.65 13.31 0.15
CA LEU A 23 4.84 14.52 0.13
C LEU A 23 3.42 14.19 -0.34
N PHE A 24 2.40 14.59 0.42
CA PHE A 24 1.00 14.30 0.16
C PHE A 24 0.15 15.57 0.19
N GLU A 25 -0.65 15.75 -0.87
CA GLU A 25 -1.52 16.92 -1.05
C GLU A 25 -3.01 16.55 -1.02
N ARG A 26 -3.34 15.29 -1.35
CA ARG A 26 -4.73 14.81 -1.48
C ARG A 26 -4.90 13.50 -0.72
N GLU A 27 -6.05 13.33 -0.07
CA GLU A 27 -6.38 12.13 0.72
C GLU A 27 -6.30 10.83 -0.12
N SER A 28 -6.54 10.91 -1.42
CA SER A 28 -6.45 9.78 -2.36
C SER A 28 -5.02 9.32 -2.66
N GLU A 29 -4.02 10.16 -2.37
CA GLU A 29 -2.60 9.81 -2.55
C GLU A 29 -1.98 9.23 -1.27
N MET A 30 -2.68 9.38 -0.15
CA MET A 30 -2.17 9.00 1.16
C MET A 30 -2.10 7.47 1.30
N PRO A 31 -1.09 6.93 2.00
CA PRO A 31 -0.88 5.49 2.07
C PRO A 31 -2.05 4.78 2.77
N THR A 32 -2.29 3.54 2.36
CA THR A 32 -3.18 2.63 3.07
C THR A 32 -2.36 1.63 3.87
N VAL A 33 -2.77 1.36 5.10
CA VAL A 33 -2.03 0.50 6.03
C VAL A 33 -2.96 -0.50 6.68
N PHE A 34 -2.45 -1.71 6.94
CA PHE A 34 -3.14 -2.68 7.78
C PHE A 34 -3.10 -2.28 9.26
N PRO A 35 -3.97 -2.83 10.12
CA PRO A 35 -3.97 -2.53 11.55
C PRO A 35 -2.62 -2.78 12.25
N TRP A 36 -1.93 -3.87 11.92
CA TRP A 36 -0.61 -4.15 12.48
C TRP A 36 0.46 -3.14 12.04
N GLU A 37 0.38 -2.64 10.81
CA GLU A 37 1.28 -1.58 10.34
C GLU A 37 0.96 -0.24 10.98
N LYS A 38 -0.32 0.08 11.19
CA LYS A 38 -0.76 1.25 11.97
C LYS A 38 -0.11 1.25 13.35
N ARG A 39 -0.17 0.12 14.08
CA ARG A 39 0.41 0.03 15.42
C ARG A 39 1.93 0.20 15.41
N LEU A 40 2.63 -0.39 14.43
CA LEU A 40 4.08 -0.17 14.26
C LEU A 40 4.40 1.32 13.99
N LEU A 41 3.60 2.01 13.18
CA LEU A 41 3.77 3.45 12.96
C LEU A 41 3.55 4.25 14.24
N GLU A 42 2.53 3.90 15.03
CA GLU A 42 2.25 4.51 16.34
C GLU A 42 3.42 4.28 17.31
N GLU A 43 4.00 3.09 17.35
CA GLU A 43 5.20 2.77 18.14
C GLU A 43 6.43 3.58 17.69
N TYR A 44 6.70 3.66 16.39
CA TYR A 44 7.82 4.44 15.84
C TYR A 44 7.67 5.95 16.04
N SER A 45 6.47 6.43 16.37
CA SER A 45 6.26 7.86 16.67
C SER A 45 6.77 8.29 18.06
N GLU A 46 7.47 7.41 18.79
CA GLU A 46 8.09 7.67 20.11
C GLU A 46 7.09 8.28 21.11
N GLY A 47 5.85 7.78 21.11
CA GLY A 47 4.79 8.26 21.99
C GLY A 47 4.07 9.53 21.52
N ASN A 48 4.45 10.12 20.37
CA ASN A 48 3.70 11.19 19.71
C ASN A 48 2.66 10.65 18.71
N ALA A 49 2.00 9.53 19.05
CA ALA A 49 0.96 8.92 18.22
C ALA A 49 -0.19 9.88 17.92
N ALA A 50 -0.43 10.88 18.79
CA ALA A 50 -1.38 11.97 18.57
C ALA A 50 -1.12 12.80 17.28
N ARG A 51 0.06 12.66 16.66
CA ARG A 51 0.38 13.30 15.37
C ARG A 51 0.04 12.43 14.16
N LEU A 52 -0.24 11.15 14.37
CA LEU A 52 -0.69 10.25 13.31
C LEU A 52 -2.21 10.22 13.30
N ALA A 53 -2.80 10.32 12.12
CA ALA A 53 -4.23 10.25 11.94
C ALA A 53 -4.56 9.10 10.98
N PHE A 54 -5.59 8.31 11.31
CA PHE A 54 -5.99 7.16 10.52
C PHE A 54 -7.51 7.16 10.32
N LYS A 55 -7.95 6.82 9.11
CA LYS A 55 -9.36 6.74 8.74
C LYS A 55 -9.69 5.34 8.23
N PRO A 56 -10.66 4.61 8.78
CA PRO A 56 -11.08 3.32 8.22
C PRO A 56 -11.54 3.47 6.78
N ILE A 57 -11.13 2.56 5.89
CA ILE A 57 -11.48 2.60 4.45
C ILE A 57 -11.93 1.26 3.86
N LEU A 58 -11.65 0.16 4.55
CA LEU A 58 -12.16 -1.16 4.21
C LEU A 58 -12.71 -1.76 5.49
N VAL A 59 -14.03 -1.84 5.57
CA VAL A 59 -14.77 -2.24 6.77
C VAL A 59 -15.79 -3.29 6.38
N TYR A 60 -15.90 -4.33 7.20
CA TYR A 60 -16.91 -5.37 7.10
C TYR A 60 -17.80 -5.34 8.34
N ARG A 61 -19.08 -5.69 8.21
CA ARG A 61 -20.07 -5.72 9.29
C ARG A 61 -20.75 -7.07 9.35
N ASP A 62 -20.92 -7.61 10.56
CA ASP A 62 -21.66 -8.86 10.79
C ASP A 62 -23.17 -8.62 11.01
N GLY A 63 -23.93 -9.70 11.11
CA GLY A 63 -25.38 -9.65 11.34
C GLY A 63 -25.80 -9.10 12.71
N GLU A 64 -24.89 -9.08 13.70
CA GLU A 64 -25.10 -8.48 15.01
C GLU A 64 -24.75 -6.97 15.03
N GLY A 65 -24.25 -6.47 13.91
CA GLY A 65 -23.87 -5.09 13.72
C GLY A 65 -22.49 -4.70 14.24
N ASN A 66 -21.62 -5.67 14.56
CA ASN A 66 -20.22 -5.40 14.86
C ASN A 66 -19.43 -5.22 13.56
N CYS A 67 -18.39 -4.41 13.59
CA CYS A 67 -17.58 -4.07 12.44
C CYS A 67 -16.12 -4.47 12.61
N VAL A 68 -15.49 -4.83 11.49
CA VAL A 68 -14.11 -5.26 11.40
C VAL A 68 -13.40 -4.37 10.38
N ILE A 69 -12.36 -3.67 10.82
CA ILE A 69 -11.55 -2.78 9.99
C ILE A 69 -10.38 -3.58 9.42
N VAL A 70 -10.31 -3.65 8.09
CA VAL A 70 -9.25 -4.34 7.35
C VAL A 70 -8.14 -3.40 6.93
N LEU A 71 -8.47 -2.16 6.54
CA LEU A 71 -7.49 -1.15 6.13
C LEU A 71 -7.85 0.23 6.67
N TYR A 72 -6.80 0.98 6.97
CA TYR A 72 -6.84 2.40 7.28
C TYR A 72 -6.18 3.21 6.16
N ARG A 73 -6.73 4.39 5.86
CA ARG A 73 -5.98 5.49 5.24
C ARG A 73 -5.14 6.13 6.32
N TRP A 74 -3.84 6.23 6.10
CA TRP A 74 -2.95 7.01 6.97
C TRP A 74 -2.94 8.46 6.50
N LEU A 75 -3.61 9.34 7.24
CA LEU A 75 -3.80 10.74 6.88
C LEU A 75 -2.53 11.55 7.16
N ILE A 76 -1.93 12.08 6.10
CA ILE A 76 -0.70 12.88 6.15
C ILE A 76 -0.92 14.16 5.36
N ASN A 77 -0.87 15.31 6.03
CA ASN A 77 -0.94 16.62 5.38
C ASN A 77 0.47 17.17 5.17
N GLY A 78 0.93 17.22 3.91
CA GLY A 78 2.29 17.63 3.58
C GLY A 78 3.28 16.46 3.68
N TYR A 79 4.39 16.66 4.38
CA TYR A 79 5.43 15.65 4.47
C TYR A 79 5.09 14.53 5.47
N CYS A 80 5.42 13.30 5.09
CA CYS A 80 5.42 12.13 5.97
C CYS A 80 6.19 12.45 7.26
N PRO A 81 5.63 12.17 8.45
CA PRO A 81 6.28 12.49 9.72
C PRO A 81 7.60 11.73 9.93
N PHE A 82 7.82 10.63 9.18
CA PHE A 82 9.07 9.88 9.21
C PHE A 82 10.08 10.32 8.14
N TYR A 83 9.73 11.29 7.28
CA TYR A 83 10.68 11.87 6.34
C TYR A 83 11.54 12.92 7.03
N ASP A 84 12.83 12.66 7.11
CA ASP A 84 13.82 13.63 7.59
C ASP A 84 14.24 14.54 6.43
N ARG A 85 13.78 15.79 6.47
CA ARG A 85 14.09 16.81 5.46
C ARG A 85 15.56 17.26 5.50
N GLY A 86 16.26 17.08 6.62
CA GLY A 86 17.68 17.43 6.73
C GLY A 86 18.58 16.42 6.03
N THR A 87 18.26 15.13 6.14
CA THR A 87 19.03 14.05 5.50
C THR A 87 18.45 13.58 4.17
N GLY A 88 17.21 13.94 3.86
CA GLY A 88 16.45 13.47 2.70
C GLY A 88 16.01 12.00 2.79
N LYS A 89 16.02 11.41 3.99
CA LYS A 89 15.80 9.97 4.19
C LYS A 89 14.58 9.68 5.05
N CYS A 90 13.97 8.52 4.82
CA CYS A 90 12.94 7.98 5.71
C CYS A 90 13.60 7.36 6.95
N LYS A 91 13.18 7.77 8.14
CA LYS A 91 13.69 7.24 9.42
C LYS A 91 13.33 5.76 9.64
N ILE A 92 12.24 5.31 9.06
CA ILE A 92 11.73 3.93 9.14
C ILE A 92 11.89 3.18 7.81
N HIS A 93 12.93 3.49 7.03
CA HIS A 93 13.05 2.98 5.65
C HIS A 93 12.94 1.45 5.56
N ASP A 94 13.54 0.73 6.51
CA ASP A 94 13.60 -0.72 6.52
C ASP A 94 12.31 -1.37 7.07
N SER A 95 11.53 -0.63 7.86
CA SER A 95 10.27 -1.05 8.46
C SER A 95 9.06 -0.32 7.88
N LYS A 96 9.21 0.28 6.70
CA LYS A 96 8.15 1.07 6.07
C LYS A 96 6.91 0.21 5.77
N PRO A 97 5.70 0.79 5.83
CA PRO A 97 4.46 0.07 5.50
C PRO A 97 4.47 -0.47 4.07
N LEU A 98 3.64 -1.47 3.81
CA LEU A 98 3.48 -2.14 2.52
C LEU A 98 3.19 -1.17 1.40
N ALA A 99 2.32 -0.18 1.62
CA ALA A 99 2.08 0.88 0.64
C ALA A 99 3.36 1.64 0.25
N CYS A 100 4.28 1.86 1.19
CA CYS A 100 5.58 2.48 0.92
C CYS A 100 6.62 1.47 0.38
N ARG A 101 6.51 0.17 0.70
CA ARG A 101 7.35 -0.91 0.14
C ARG A 101 7.02 -1.18 -1.32
N MET A 102 5.75 -1.09 -1.72
CA MET A 102 5.32 -1.30 -3.10
C MET A 102 5.50 -0.09 -4.01
N TYR A 103 5.72 1.11 -3.47
CA TYR A 103 5.93 2.30 -4.30
C TYR A 103 7.18 2.15 -5.19
N PRO A 104 7.08 2.37 -6.52
CA PRO A 104 6.11 3.22 -7.20
C PRO A 104 4.91 2.49 -7.80
N LEU A 105 4.75 1.19 -7.53
CA LEU A 105 3.55 0.46 -7.90
C LEU A 105 2.40 0.85 -6.99
N ILE A 106 1.22 1.01 -7.58
CA ILE A 106 -0.04 1.31 -6.88
C ILE A 106 -1.03 0.22 -7.25
N LEU A 107 -1.54 -0.48 -6.24
CA LEU A 107 -2.58 -1.48 -6.40
C LEU A 107 -3.95 -0.84 -6.16
N GLU A 108 -4.81 -0.89 -7.18
CA GLU A 108 -6.21 -0.51 -7.04
C GLU A 108 -7.05 -1.72 -6.61
N LEU A 109 -7.92 -1.50 -5.64
CA LEU A 109 -8.78 -2.53 -5.06
C LEU A 109 -10.26 -2.16 -5.25
N PRO A 110 -11.15 -3.13 -5.50
CA PRO A 110 -10.89 -4.57 -5.60
C PRO A 110 -10.43 -5.03 -6.99
N SER A 111 -10.28 -4.12 -7.96
CA SER A 111 -10.00 -4.47 -9.37
C SER A 111 -8.69 -5.25 -9.58
N GLY A 112 -7.76 -5.18 -8.63
CA GLY A 112 -6.43 -5.77 -8.75
C GLY A 112 -5.56 -5.05 -9.78
N ARG A 113 -6.01 -3.89 -10.27
CA ARG A 113 -5.31 -3.15 -11.31
C ARG A 113 -4.02 -2.57 -10.75
N LEU A 114 -2.91 -2.87 -11.41
CA LEU A 114 -1.59 -2.40 -11.02
C LEU A 114 -1.17 -1.21 -11.89
N LEU A 115 -0.84 -0.10 -11.25
CA LEU A 115 -0.42 1.14 -11.87
C LEU A 115 1.00 1.49 -11.44
N ALA A 116 1.73 2.26 -12.26
CA ALA A 116 3.01 2.83 -11.88
C ALA A 116 2.89 4.35 -11.71
N SER A 117 3.29 4.86 -10.55
CA SER A 117 3.18 6.28 -10.22
C SER A 117 4.15 7.13 -11.03
N GLN A 118 3.63 8.08 -11.81
CA GLN A 118 4.44 9.08 -12.50
C GLN A 118 5.03 10.14 -11.57
N LYS A 119 4.58 10.20 -10.30
CA LYS A 119 5.18 11.02 -9.24
C LYS A 119 6.58 10.51 -8.87
N CYS A 120 6.87 9.24 -9.13
CA CYS A 120 8.18 8.67 -8.87
C CYS A 120 9.18 9.18 -9.90
N GLU A 121 10.23 9.84 -9.42
CA GLU A 121 11.22 10.43 -10.31
C GLU A 121 11.92 9.40 -11.19
N TRP A 122 12.23 8.20 -10.66
CA TRP A 122 12.83 7.14 -11.47
C TRP A 122 11.93 6.71 -12.63
N VAL A 123 10.62 6.53 -12.36
CA VAL A 123 9.62 6.14 -13.37
C VAL A 123 9.49 7.26 -14.41
N ARG A 124 9.38 8.52 -13.95
CA ARG A 124 9.32 9.69 -14.82
C ARG A 124 10.54 9.79 -15.74
N ARG A 125 11.75 9.51 -15.22
CA ARG A 125 13.00 9.51 -16.00
C ARG A 125 13.06 8.40 -17.06
N GLN A 126 12.39 7.27 -16.86
CA GLN A 126 12.27 6.27 -17.93
C GLN A 126 11.28 6.67 -19.02
N GLY A 127 10.38 7.61 -18.72
CA GLY A 127 9.40 8.17 -19.64
C GLY A 127 8.31 7.18 -20.09
N SER A 128 7.55 7.57 -21.10
CA SER A 128 6.44 6.79 -21.66
C SER A 128 6.86 5.43 -22.20
N ARG A 129 8.14 5.27 -22.59
CA ARG A 129 8.69 4.01 -23.10
C ARG A 129 8.58 2.88 -22.08
N LEU A 130 8.84 3.14 -20.81
CA LEU A 130 8.70 2.13 -19.75
C LEU A 130 7.24 1.71 -19.61
N LEU A 131 6.33 2.68 -19.50
CA LEU A 131 4.91 2.42 -19.29
C LEU A 131 4.31 1.63 -20.47
N HIS A 132 4.66 2.02 -21.70
CA HIS A 132 4.26 1.31 -22.91
C HIS A 132 4.79 -0.12 -22.95
N MET A 133 6.06 -0.31 -22.58
CA MET A 133 6.66 -1.64 -22.49
C MET A 133 5.93 -2.52 -21.48
N LEU A 134 5.68 -2.03 -20.26
CA LEU A 134 4.99 -2.78 -19.21
C LEU A 134 3.53 -3.05 -19.56
N SER A 135 2.86 -2.15 -20.29
CA SER A 135 1.51 -2.37 -20.78
C SER A 135 1.45 -3.49 -21.83
N LYS A 136 2.48 -3.65 -22.66
CA LYS A 136 2.56 -4.72 -23.67
C LYS A 136 3.12 -6.03 -23.11
N HIS A 137 3.96 -5.93 -22.07
CA HIS A 137 4.71 -7.02 -21.48
C HIS A 137 4.59 -7.00 -19.94
N PRO A 138 3.40 -7.25 -19.39
CA PRO A 138 3.16 -7.21 -17.94
C PRO A 138 4.02 -8.23 -17.17
N GLU A 139 4.47 -9.31 -17.81
CA GLU A 139 5.41 -10.30 -17.27
C GLU A 139 6.78 -9.69 -16.91
N LEU A 140 7.10 -8.50 -17.40
CA LEU A 140 8.32 -7.78 -17.06
C LEU A 140 8.20 -6.97 -15.75
N ILE A 141 6.99 -6.74 -15.24
CA ILE A 141 6.78 -5.97 -14.00
C ILE A 141 7.62 -6.53 -12.83
N PRO A 142 7.62 -7.85 -12.53
CA PRO A 142 8.42 -8.40 -11.44
C PRO A 142 9.93 -8.30 -11.69
N ARG A 143 10.36 -8.12 -12.95
CA ARG A 143 11.77 -7.94 -13.31
C ARG A 143 12.21 -6.49 -13.17
N VAL A 144 11.33 -5.54 -13.50
CA VAL A 144 11.58 -4.10 -13.31
C VAL A 144 11.49 -3.73 -11.83
N PHE A 145 10.48 -4.23 -11.13
CA PHE A 145 10.11 -3.83 -9.77
C PHE A 145 10.13 -5.04 -8.81
N PRO A 146 11.27 -5.72 -8.60
CA PRO A 146 11.28 -7.01 -7.92
C PRO A 146 10.80 -6.93 -6.47
N SER A 147 11.35 -5.99 -5.69
CA SER A 147 11.00 -5.81 -4.28
C SER A 147 9.61 -5.22 -4.13
N GLU A 148 9.27 -4.25 -4.97
CA GLU A 148 7.97 -3.57 -4.94
C GLU A 148 6.85 -4.54 -5.34
N PHE A 149 7.07 -5.36 -6.38
CA PHE A 149 6.09 -6.36 -6.82
C PHE A 149 5.92 -7.48 -5.77
N LYS A 150 6.97 -7.83 -5.02
CA LYS A 150 6.83 -8.72 -3.86
C LYS A 150 5.88 -8.12 -2.82
N ALA A 151 6.01 -6.82 -2.50
CA ALA A 151 5.10 -6.13 -1.59
C ALA A 151 3.67 -6.03 -2.15
N VAL A 152 3.49 -5.79 -3.46
CA VAL A 152 2.16 -5.85 -4.11
C VAL A 152 1.51 -7.22 -3.90
N ARG A 153 2.26 -8.30 -4.12
CA ARG A 153 1.75 -9.67 -3.93
C ARG A 153 1.37 -9.93 -2.48
N GLU A 154 2.16 -9.45 -1.53
CA GLU A 154 1.86 -9.52 -0.09
C GLU A 154 0.52 -8.84 0.21
N VAL A 155 0.35 -7.57 -0.17
CA VAL A 155 -0.93 -6.83 -0.01
C VAL A 155 -2.10 -7.57 -0.66
N PHE A 156 -1.96 -7.97 -1.92
CA PHE A 156 -3.03 -8.63 -2.66
C PHE A 156 -3.44 -9.96 -2.01
N THR A 157 -2.46 -10.72 -1.52
CA THR A 157 -2.71 -12.03 -0.87
C THR A 157 -3.41 -11.82 0.47
N GLU A 158 -2.92 -10.91 1.31
CA GLU A 158 -3.51 -10.60 2.61
C GLU A 158 -4.96 -10.12 2.47
N ILE A 159 -5.21 -9.17 1.58
CA ILE A 159 -6.57 -8.63 1.37
C ILE A 159 -7.52 -9.70 0.87
N ASN A 160 -7.12 -10.55 -0.07
CA ASN A 160 -7.98 -11.62 -0.55
C ASN A 160 -8.26 -12.67 0.51
N ASN A 161 -7.24 -13.05 1.31
CA ASN A 161 -7.42 -14.00 2.40
C ASN A 161 -8.38 -13.47 3.46
N ILE A 162 -8.18 -12.23 3.89
CA ILE A 162 -9.04 -11.55 4.86
C ILE A 162 -10.46 -11.39 4.31
N SER A 163 -10.61 -10.86 3.09
CA SER A 163 -11.93 -10.59 2.50
C SER A 163 -12.72 -11.89 2.40
N ARG A 164 -12.11 -12.96 1.88
CA ARG A 164 -12.71 -14.29 1.83
C ARG A 164 -13.11 -14.81 3.21
N PHE A 165 -12.21 -14.71 4.20
CA PHE A 165 -12.48 -15.17 5.58
C PHE A 165 -13.70 -14.48 6.21
N LEU A 166 -13.85 -13.17 5.98
CA LEU A 166 -14.96 -12.37 6.50
C LEU A 166 -16.26 -12.65 5.71
N GLU A 167 -16.18 -12.73 4.39
CA GLU A 167 -17.33 -13.00 3.51
C GLU A 167 -17.91 -14.40 3.72
N GLU A 168 -17.08 -15.42 3.94
CA GLU A 168 -17.51 -16.78 4.29
C GLU A 168 -18.27 -16.84 5.63
N ARG A 169 -18.07 -15.86 6.50
CA ARG A 169 -18.80 -15.68 7.77
C ARG A 169 -20.04 -14.78 7.63
N GLY A 170 -20.42 -14.46 6.39
CA GLY A 170 -21.59 -13.63 6.10
C GLY A 170 -21.40 -12.15 6.41
N MET A 171 -20.16 -11.69 6.61
CA MET A 171 -19.91 -10.27 6.83
C MET A 171 -20.05 -9.50 5.52
N GLN A 172 -20.62 -8.30 5.60
CA GLN A 172 -20.87 -7.44 4.45
C GLN A 172 -20.01 -6.20 4.49
N ARG A 173 -19.50 -5.77 3.33
CA ARG A 173 -18.73 -4.53 3.25
C ARG A 173 -19.63 -3.31 3.53
N VAL A 174 -19.12 -2.38 4.33
CA VAL A 174 -19.78 -1.11 4.67
C VAL A 174 -18.83 0.07 4.47
N ASP A 175 -19.38 1.27 4.29
CA ASP A 175 -18.61 2.47 3.97
C ASP A 175 -18.01 3.18 5.19
N SER A 176 -18.61 3.01 6.37
CA SER A 176 -18.13 3.62 7.60
C SER A 176 -18.41 2.76 8.84
N VAL A 177 -17.78 3.14 9.95
CA VAL A 177 -17.96 2.50 11.25
C VAL A 177 -19.03 3.16 12.12
N ASP A 178 -19.70 4.21 11.63
CA ASP A 178 -20.54 5.09 12.47
C ASP A 178 -21.78 4.36 13.04
N SER A 179 -22.27 3.35 12.32
CA SER A 179 -23.43 2.55 12.72
C SER A 179 -23.08 1.23 13.41
N CYS A 180 -21.82 1.04 13.83
CA CYS A 180 -21.34 -0.21 14.37
C CYS A 180 -21.51 -0.30 15.89
N ASN A 181 -21.96 -1.47 16.37
CA ASN A 181 -22.12 -1.73 17.80
C ASN A 181 -20.78 -1.88 18.52
N LYS A 182 -19.86 -2.60 17.89
CA LYS A 182 -18.47 -2.75 18.29
C LYS A 182 -17.59 -2.67 17.06
N VAL A 183 -16.34 -2.27 17.25
CA VAL A 183 -15.35 -2.14 16.18
C VAL A 183 -14.09 -2.90 16.57
N PHE A 184 -13.61 -3.73 15.66
CA PHE A 184 -12.40 -4.53 15.82
C PHE A 184 -11.43 -4.24 14.68
N ASP A 185 -10.14 -4.27 14.98
CA ASP A 185 -9.14 -4.47 13.94
C ASP A 185 -9.20 -5.93 13.46
N VAL A 186 -8.94 -6.17 12.16
CA VAL A 186 -9.12 -7.51 11.58
C VAL A 186 -8.31 -8.59 12.24
N ASP A 187 -7.08 -8.30 12.64
CA ASP A 187 -6.22 -9.25 13.31
C ASP A 187 -6.67 -9.55 14.74
N ASP A 188 -7.21 -8.55 15.46
CA ASP A 188 -7.87 -8.78 16.76
C ASP A 188 -9.12 -9.64 16.60
N TYR A 189 -9.91 -9.42 15.54
CA TYR A 189 -11.08 -10.23 15.24
C TYR A 189 -10.70 -11.67 14.92
N MET A 190 -9.73 -11.87 14.02
CA MET A 190 -9.24 -13.19 13.64
C MET A 190 -8.60 -13.94 14.82
N ALA A 191 -7.91 -13.24 15.73
CA ALA A 191 -7.35 -13.87 16.92
C ALA A 191 -8.43 -14.34 17.92
N ARG A 192 -9.60 -13.70 17.94
CA ARG A 192 -10.70 -14.02 18.86
C ARG A 192 -11.70 -15.03 18.28
N PHE A 193 -11.91 -15.00 16.96
CA PHE A 193 -13.01 -15.70 16.30
C PHE A 193 -12.57 -16.53 15.07
N GLY A 194 -11.26 -16.62 14.82
CA GLY A 194 -10.65 -17.39 13.75
C GLY A 194 -10.39 -18.85 14.10
#